data_AF-A0A7M4F6S0-F1
#
_entry.id   AF-A0A7M4F6S0-F1
#
_cell.length_a   1.000
_cell.length_b   1.000
_cell.length_c   1.000
_cell.angle_alpha   90.00
_cell.angle_beta   90.00
_cell.angle_gamma   90.00
#
_symmetry.space_group_name_H-M   'P 1'
#
loop_
_entity.id
_entity.type
_entity.pdbx_description
1 polymer ?
#
loop_
_entity_poly.entity_id
_entity_poly.type
_entity_poly.pdbx_seq_one_letter_code
_entity_poly.pdbx_strand_id
1 'polypeptide(L)' 'MGKSGKEVADRWYSEIKNYNFQNPGFSSGTGHFTAMIWKNTKKMGVGKATASDGSTFVVARFCFWYLNANRCDQDHEPVA' A
#
# COMPACT_ATOMS: atom_id res chain seq x y z
N MET A 1 7.12 -20.07 -9.63
CA MET A 1 6.44 -19.00 -10.40
C MET A 1 6.19 -17.83 -9.46
N GLY A 2 6.83 -16.69 -9.69
CA GLY A 2 6.70 -15.51 -8.81
C GLY A 2 5.31 -14.88 -8.93
N LYS A 3 4.84 -14.25 -7.86
CA LYS A 3 3.53 -13.55 -7.83
C LYS A 3 3.50 -12.44 -8.91
N SER A 4 2.42 -12.39 -9.68
CA SER A 4 2.17 -11.31 -10.64
C SER A 4 1.78 -10.02 -9.92
N GLY A 5 1.95 -8.88 -10.60
CA GLY A 5 1.53 -7.58 -10.05
C GLY A 5 0.02 -7.54 -9.75
N LYS A 6 -0.80 -8.20 -10.59
CA LYS A 6 -2.24 -8.32 -10.38
C LYS A 6 -2.59 -9.05 -9.09
N GLU A 7 -2.00 -10.22 -8.86
CA GLU A 7 -2.26 -11.00 -7.64
C GLU A 7 -1.88 -10.24 -6.36
N VAL A 8 -0.80 -9.46 -6.42
CA VAL A 8 -0.37 -8.64 -5.27
C VAL A 8 -1.36 -7.50 -5.03
N ALA A 9 -1.76 -6.78 -6.07
CA ALA A 9 -2.75 -5.70 -5.98
C ALA A 9 -4.11 -6.21 -5.47
N ASP A 10 -4.59 -7.34 -5.99
CA ASP A 10 -5.83 -7.97 -5.55
C ASP A 10 -5.75 -8.36 -4.05
N ARG A 11 -4.61 -8.90 -3.62
CA ARG A 11 -4.40 -9.28 -2.22
C ARG A 11 -4.41 -8.07 -1.29
N TRP A 12 -3.70 -7.00 -1.63
CA TRP A 12 -3.71 -5.76 -0.86
C TRP A 12 -5.10 -5.13 -0.81
N TYR A 13 -5.81 -5.08 -1.94
CA TYR A 13 -7.16 -4.54 -1.99
C TYR A 13 -8.16 -5.36 -1.17
N SER A 14 -7.97 -6.68 -1.07
CA SER A 14 -8.86 -7.57 -0.31
C SER A 14 -8.95 -7.24 1.19
N GLU A 15 -8.04 -6.42 1.72
CA GLU A 15 -8.11 -5.90 3.08
C GLU A 15 -9.30 -4.95 3.30
N ILE A 16 -9.95 -4.44 2.24
CA ILE A 16 -11.19 -3.64 2.33
C ILE A 16 -12.26 -4.32 3.18
N LYS A 17 -12.33 -5.66 3.17
CA LYS A 17 -13.29 -6.43 3.97
C LYS A 17 -13.09 -6.28 5.48
N ASN A 18 -11.90 -5.85 5.90
CA ASN A 18 -11.54 -5.61 7.30
C ASN A 18 -11.61 -4.12 7.65
N TYR A 19 -11.81 -3.22 6.67
CA TYR A 19 -11.80 -1.79 6.92
C TYR A 19 -13.18 -1.28 7.33
N ASN A 20 -13.24 -0.62 8.50
CA ASN A 20 -14.46 0.00 8.98
C ASN A 20 -14.51 1.49 8.57
N PHE A 21 -15.26 1.79 7.51
CA PHE A 21 -15.46 3.16 7.04
C PHE A 21 -16.19 4.07 8.05
N GLN A 22 -16.90 3.51 9.03
CA GLN A 22 -17.57 4.28 10.09
C GLN A 22 -16.62 4.63 11.24
N ASN A 23 -15.48 3.95 11.34
CA ASN A 23 -14.43 4.24 12.32
C ASN A 23 -13.06 4.19 11.61
N PRO A 24 -12.75 5.22 10.79
CA PRO A 24 -11.54 5.22 9.98
C PRO A 24 -10.31 5.29 10.87
N GLY A 25 -9.26 4.55 10.49
CA GLY A 25 -8.08 4.40 11.33
C GLY A 25 -7.03 3.55 10.64
N PHE A 26 -5.77 3.71 11.07
CA PHE A 26 -4.76 2.69 10.79
C PHE A 26 -5.10 1.42 11.55
N SER A 27 -5.03 0.29 10.85
CA SER A 27 -5.00 -1.02 11.47
C SER A 27 -3.99 -1.88 10.72
N SER A 28 -3.33 -2.80 11.43
CA SER A 28 -2.31 -3.69 10.86
C SER A 28 -2.85 -4.58 9.73
N GLY A 29 -4.17 -4.76 9.63
CA GLY A 29 -4.83 -5.57 8.60
C GLY A 29 -5.48 -4.79 7.47
N THR A 30 -5.32 -3.45 7.43
CA THR A 30 -5.94 -2.58 6.42
C THR A 30 -5.00 -1.57 5.78
N GLY A 31 -3.75 -1.50 6.24
CA GLY A 31 -2.78 -0.49 5.80
C GLY A 31 -2.41 -0.59 4.32
N HIS A 32 -2.40 -1.79 3.72
CA HIS A 32 -2.11 -1.89 2.29
C HIS A 32 -3.28 -1.36 1.47
N PHE A 33 -4.51 -1.69 1.86
CA PHE A 33 -5.71 -1.18 1.20
C PHE A 33 -5.79 0.36 1.28
N THR A 34 -5.61 0.95 2.47
CA THR A 34 -5.72 2.42 2.61
C THR A 34 -4.67 3.14 1.78
N ALA A 35 -3.44 2.64 1.75
CA ALA A 35 -2.37 3.19 0.92
C ALA A 35 -2.68 3.13 -0.59
N MET A 36 -3.35 2.07 -1.06
CA MET A 36 -3.73 1.92 -2.47
C MET A 36 -4.78 2.94 -2.91
N ILE A 37 -5.77 3.23 -2.07
CA ILE A 37 -6.90 4.11 -2.41
C ILE A 37 -6.71 5.54 -1.91
N TRP A 38 -5.52 5.87 -1.39
CA TRP A 38 -5.26 7.16 -0.79
C TRP A 38 -5.41 8.31 -1.81
N LYS A 39 -6.39 9.17 -1.60
CA LYS A 39 -6.78 10.25 -2.53
C LYS A 39 -5.62 11.20 -2.89
N ASN A 40 -4.74 11.45 -1.94
CA ASN A 40 -3.63 12.39 -2.12
C ASN A 40 -2.38 11.75 -2.72
N THR A 41 -2.34 10.43 -2.88
CA THR A 41 -1.27 9.75 -3.61
C THR A 41 -1.25 10.24 -5.06
N LYS A 42 -0.08 10.72 -5.51
CA LYS A 42 0.13 11.21 -6.89
C LYS A 42 1.15 10.41 -7.66
N LYS A 43 2.02 9.69 -6.97
CA LYS A 43 3.04 8.83 -7.56
C LYS A 43 3.14 7.54 -6.77
N MET A 44 3.49 6.46 -7.44
CA MET A 44 3.83 5.20 -6.79
C MET A 44 4.99 4.51 -7.49
N GLY A 45 5.77 3.76 -6.73
CA GLY A 45 6.81 2.88 -7.25
C GLY A 45 6.63 1.47 -6.69
N VAL A 46 6.91 0.45 -7.51
CA VAL A 46 6.80 -0.96 -7.12
C VAL A 46 8.11 -1.68 -7.45
N GLY A 47 8.63 -2.43 -6.48
CA GLY A 47 9.80 -3.29 -6.63
C GLY A 47 9.44 -4.73 -6.32
N LYS A 48 10.04 -5.67 -7.07
CA LYS A 48 9.92 -7.12 -6.83
C LYS A 48 11.31 -7.74 -6.77
N ALA A 49 11.57 -8.51 -5.72
CA ALA A 49 12.78 -9.31 -5.56
C ALA A 49 12.40 -10.77 -5.30
N THR A 50 13.20 -11.70 -5.81
CA THR A 50 13.08 -13.13 -5.51
C THR A 50 14.34 -13.56 -4.78
N ALA A 51 14.20 -14.14 -3.60
CA ALA A 51 15.32 -14.67 -2.82
C ALA A 51 15.76 -16.04 -3.36
N SER A 52 16.94 -16.50 -2.91
CA SER A 52 17.53 -17.77 -3.33
C SER A 52 16.70 -18.99 -2.93
N ASP A 53 15.88 -18.88 -1.88
CA ASP A 53 14.91 -19.89 -1.44
C ASP A 53 13.62 -19.93 -2.29
N GLY A 54 13.50 -19.04 -3.28
CA GLY A 54 12.32 -18.91 -4.13
C GLY A 54 11.23 -17.99 -3.59
N SER A 55 11.40 -17.42 -2.39
CA SER A 55 10.47 -16.44 -1.81
C SER A 55 10.43 -15.17 -2.65
N THR A 56 9.25 -14.61 -2.89
CA THR A 56 9.06 -13.36 -3.64
C THR A 56 8.62 -12.24 -2.70
N PHE A 57 9.37 -11.13 -2.71
CA PHE A 57 9.07 -9.92 -1.97
C PHE A 57 8.60 -8.84 -2.95
N VAL A 58 7.47 -8.20 -2.64
CA VAL A 58 6.93 -7.08 -3.42
C VAL A 58 6.71 -5.91 -2.49
N VAL A 59 7.29 -4.76 -2.84
CA VAL A 59 7.19 -3.52 -2.07
C VAL A 59 6.59 -2.46 -2.96
N ALA A 60 5.53 -1.80 -2.48
CA ALA A 60 5.02 -0.58 -3.08
C ALA A 60 5.29 0.60 -2.16
N ARG A 61 5.73 1.72 -2.73
CA ARG A 61 5.82 3.02 -2.06
C ARG A 61 4.90 4.00 -2.75
N PHE A 62 4.05 4.64 -1.97
CA PHE A 62 3.13 5.67 -2.42
C PHE A 62 3.66 7.02 -1.96
N CYS A 63 3.67 7.99 -2.87
CA CYS A 63 4.13 9.34 -2.59
C CYS A 63 3.00 10.34 -2.84
N PHE A 64 2.90 11.30 -1.95
CA PHE A 64 1.93 12.38 -1.99
C PHE A 64 2.62 13.72 -1.80
N TRP A 65 1.95 14.77 -2.25
CA TRP A 65 2.36 16.14 -1.96
C TRP A 65 1.78 16.56 -0.61
N TYR A 66 2.63 17.01 0.30
CA TYR A 66 2.22 17.60 1.57
C TYR A 66 3.02 18.88 1.81
N LEU A 67 2.33 20.01 2.02
CA LEU A 67 2.93 21.32 2.31
C LEU A 67 4.12 21.68 1.37
N ASN A 68 3.91 21.56 0.06
CA ASN A 68 4.93 21.86 -0.96
C ASN A 68 6.20 20.98 -0.92
N ALA A 69 6.12 19.78 -0.36
CA ALA A 69 7.16 18.75 -0.46
C ALA A 69 6.57 17.41 -0.96
N ASN A 70 7.37 16.66 -1.74
CA ASN A 70 7.09 15.26 -2.01
C ASN A 70 7.41 14.43 -0.75
N ARG A 71 6.39 13.84 -0.13
CA ARG A 71 6.56 12.87 0.96
C ARG A 71 6.29 11.47 0.41
N CYS A 72 7.19 10.55 0.72
CA CYS A 72 7.12 9.13 0.36
C CYS A 72 7.21 8.32 1.65
N ASP A 73 6.23 8.53 2.54
CA ASP A 73 6.22 7.99 3.88
C ASP A 73 4.93 7.18 4.11
N GLN A 74 5.06 6.04 4.79
CA GLN A 74 3.96 5.20 5.25
C GLN A 74 3.54 5.57 6.70
N ASP A 75 4.35 6.38 7.40
CA ASP A 75 4.26 6.55 8.85
C ASP A 75 3.34 7.70 9.29
N HIS A 76 2.76 8.43 8.34
CA HIS A 76 1.74 9.45 8.61
C HIS A 76 0.58 9.24 7.66
N GLU A 77 -0.17 8.15 7.86
CA GLU A 77 -1.50 7.99 7.27
C GLU A 77 -2.38 9.10 7.85
N PRO A 78 -2.78 10.13 7.09
CA PRO A 78 -3.98 10.87 7.45
C PRO A 78 -5.09 9.84 7.27
N VAL A 79 -5.89 9.61 8.30
CA VAL A 79 -7.05 8.72 8.22
C VAL A 79 -7.89 9.02 6.97
N ALA A 80 -8.30 7.97 6.24
CA ALA A 80 -9.25 8.07 5.14
C ALA A 80 -10.60 8.61 5.60
#